data_AF-A0A6V8DMB8-F1
#
_entry.id   AF-A0A6V8DMB8-F1
#
_cell.length_a   1.000
_cell.length_b   1.000
_cell.length_c   1.000
_cell.angle_alpha   90.00
_cell.angle_beta   90.00
_cell.angle_gamma   90.00
#
_symmetry.space_group_name_H-M   'P 1'
#
loop_
_entity.id
_entity.type
_entity.pdbx_description
1 polymer ?
#
loop_
_entity_poly.entity_id
_entity_poly.type
_entity_poly.pdbx_seq_one_letter_code
_entity_poly.pdbx_strand_id
1 'polypeptide(L)' 'MALLNLWSLGHFVQWAGIGRFSSIGWTPFFVLSIGWEVLELYLPYEFASEQWSNKISDVIVNCAGFAIGRQMHPNEEVIE' A
#
# COMPACT_ATOMS: atom_id res chain seq x y z
N MET A 1 17.37 7.07 7.57
CA MET A 1 16.88 5.77 7.07
C MET A 1 16.68 5.89 5.56
N ALA A 2 16.85 4.82 4.80
CA ALA A 2 16.70 4.87 3.34
C ALA A 2 15.22 4.93 2.94
N LEU A 3 14.91 5.72 1.91
CA LEU A 3 13.56 5.89 1.34
C LEU A 3 12.96 4.60 0.78
N LEU A 4 13.84 3.68 0.35
CA LEU A 4 13.50 2.34 -0.10
C LEU A 4 14.24 1.36 0.79
N ASN A 5 13.49 0.59 1.57
CA ASN A 5 14.04 -0.42 2.46
C ASN A 5 13.13 -1.67 2.48
N LEU A 6 13.42 -2.63 3.35
CA LEU A 6 12.63 -3.87 3.44
C LEU A 6 11.15 -3.61 3.76
N TRP A 7 10.84 -2.57 4.54
CA TRP A 7 9.46 -2.13 4.79
C TRP A 7 8.79 -1.63 3.52
N SER A 8 9.45 -0.77 2.74
CA SER A 8 8.92 -0.31 1.44
C SER A 8 8.66 -1.49 0.49
N LEU A 9 9.52 -2.51 0.48
CA LEU A 9 9.27 -3.74 -0.27
C LEU A 9 8.03 -4.49 0.27
N GLY A 10 7.87 -4.55 1.59
CA GLY A 10 6.68 -5.10 2.25
C GLY A 10 5.40 -4.37 1.83
N HIS A 11 5.40 -3.03 1.88
CA HIS A 11 4.33 -2.16 1.39
C HIS A 11 3.96 -2.48 -0.06
N PHE A 12 4.96 -2.54 -0.94
CA PHE A 12 4.75 -2.86 -2.35
C PHE A 12 4.09 -4.23 -2.53
N VAL A 13 4.64 -5.27 -1.93
CA VAL A 13 4.15 -6.65 -2.06
C VAL A 13 2.76 -6.81 -1.46
N GLN A 14 2.51 -6.22 -0.30
CA GLN A 14 1.20 -6.23 0.35
C GLN A 14 0.14 -5.62 -0.56
N TRP A 15 0.38 -4.42 -1.08
CA TRP A 15 -0.59 -3.73 -1.92
C TRP A 15 -0.73 -4.33 -3.31
N ALA A 16 0.33 -4.91 -3.88
CA ALA A 16 0.23 -5.74 -5.08
C ALA A 16 -0.64 -6.98 -4.86
N GLY A 17 -0.49 -7.65 -3.72
CA GLY A 17 -1.35 -8.77 -3.34
C GLY A 17 -2.81 -8.34 -3.20
N ILE A 18 -3.08 -7.28 -2.44
CA ILE A 18 -4.44 -6.76 -2.25
C ILE A 18 -5.06 -6.33 -3.60
N GLY A 19 -4.32 -5.60 -4.44
CA GLY A 19 -4.80 -5.19 -5.75
C GLY A 19 -5.10 -6.35 -6.69
N ARG A 20 -4.34 -7.46 -6.58
CA ARG A 20 -4.51 -8.65 -7.42
C ARG A 20 -5.63 -9.57 -6.97
N PHE A 21 -5.80 -9.75 -5.66
CA PHE A 21 -6.68 -10.79 -5.10
C PHE A 21 -7.95 -10.24 -4.45
N SER A 22 -8.13 -8.91 -4.44
CA SER A 22 -9.31 -8.27 -3.87
C SER A 22 -10.00 -7.37 -4.87
N SER A 23 -11.32 -7.25 -4.73
CA SER A 23 -12.16 -6.36 -5.54
C SER A 23 -12.24 -4.93 -4.98
N ILE A 24 -11.40 -4.57 -4.00
CA ILE A 24 -11.41 -3.21 -3.45
C ILE A 24 -11.03 -2.19 -4.53
N GLY A 25 -11.71 -1.04 -4.51
CA GLY A 25 -11.40 0.09 -5.37
C GLY A 25 -10.31 1.01 -4.80
N TRP A 26 -9.99 2.08 -5.53
CA TRP A 26 -9.03 3.09 -5.09
C TRP A 26 -9.44 3.83 -3.82
N THR A 27 -10.74 4.05 -3.59
CA THR A 27 -11.24 4.74 -2.38
C THR A 27 -10.90 3.98 -1.09
N PRO A 28 -11.31 2.70 -0.90
CA PRO A 28 -10.91 1.94 0.28
C PRO A 28 -9.39 1.72 0.36
N PHE A 29 -8.70 1.62 -0.78
CA PHE A 29 -7.23 1.62 -0.80
C PHE A 29 -6.64 2.88 -0.14
N PHE A 30 -7.06 4.08 -0.54
CA PHE A 30 -6.52 5.33 0.02
C PHE A 30 -6.86 5.49 1.50
N VAL A 31 -8.07 5.11 1.91
CA VAL A 31 -8.46 5.14 3.33
C VAL A 31 -7.54 4.27 4.17
N LEU A 32 -7.24 3.06 3.70
CA LEU A 32 -6.36 2.13 4.42
C LEU A 32 -4.89 2.56 4.36
N SER A 33 -4.40 2.97 3.19
CA SER A 33 -3.01 3.38 2.98
C SER A 33 -2.66 4.64 3.77
N ILE A 34 -3.44 5.71 3.62
CA ILE A 34 -3.22 6.96 4.35
C ILE A 34 -3.62 6.80 5.82
N GLY A 35 -4.66 6.02 6.10
CA GLY A 35 -5.10 5.73 7.47
C GLY A 35 -4.02 5.02 8.29
N TRP A 36 -3.24 4.14 7.67
CA TRP A 36 -2.08 3.51 8.32
C TRP A 36 -1.01 4.54 8.71
N GLU A 37 -0.61 5.41 7.77
CA GLU A 37 0.36 6.48 8.05
C GLU A 37 -0.10 7.43 9.17
N VAL A 38 -1.40 7.75 9.21
CA VAL A 38 -1.99 8.58 10.27
C VAL A 38 -2.01 7.82 11.60
N LEU A 39 -2.33 6.52 11.60
CA LEU A 39 -2.34 5.70 12.80
C LEU A 39 -0.94 5.63 13.43
N GLU A 40 0.10 5.51 12.61
CA GLU A 40 1.49 5.49 13.07
C GLU A 40 1.89 6.74 13.86
N LEU A 41 1.28 7.90 13.61
CA LEU A 41 1.53 9.11 14.40
C LEU A 41 1.17 8.97 15.89
N TYR A 42 0.33 7.99 16.23
CA TYR A 42 -0.15 7.73 17.59
C TYR A 42 0.44 6.45 18.19
N LEU A 43 1.21 5.67 17.42
CA LEU A 43 1.77 4.41 17.89
C LEU A 43 3.14 4.62 18.56
N PRO A 44 3.35 4.12 19.79
CA PRO A 44 4.61 4.27 20.50
C PRO A 44 5.65 3.19 20.10
N TYR A 45 5.78 2.93 18.80
CA TYR A 45 6.71 1.93 18.26
C TYR A 45 7.82 2.60 17.44
N GLU A 46 9.05 2.10 17.53
CA GLU A 46 10.19 2.68 16.83
C GLU A 46 10.00 2.71 15.30
N PHE A 47 9.32 1.70 14.74
CA PHE A 47 9.04 1.65 13.30
C PHE A 47 8.07 2.76 12.85
N ALA A 48 7.18 3.22 13.73
CA ALA A 48 6.22 4.29 13.45
C ALA A 48 6.86 5.69 13.56
N SER A 49 7.98 5.80 14.30
CA SER A 49 8.74 7.03 14.52
C SER A 49 9.76 7.29 13.41
N GLU A 50 9.27 7.48 12.19
CA GLU A 50 10.09 7.76 11.01
C GLU A 50 9.86 9.17 10.43
N GLN A 51 10.72 9.56 9.47
CA GLN A 51 10.65 10.86 8.83
C GLN A 51 9.42 10.96 7.93
N TRP A 52 8.81 12.14 7.86
CA TRP A 52 7.70 12.42 6.96
C TRP A 52 7.97 12.05 5.49
N SER A 53 9.22 12.13 5.03
CA SER A 53 9.60 11.71 3.69
C SER A 53 9.43 10.22 3.44
N ASN A 54 9.60 9.38 4.47
CA ASN A 54 9.35 7.94 4.37
C ASN A 54 7.85 7.67 4.27
N LYS A 55 7.03 8.27 5.13
CA LYS A 55 5.55 8.16 5.07
C LYS A 55 4.99 8.47 3.69
N ILE A 56 5.47 9.56 3.08
CA ILE A 56 5.09 9.94 1.72
C ILE A 56 5.58 8.89 0.71
N SER A 57 6.82 8.41 0.86
CA SER A 57 7.38 7.33 0.03
C SER A 57 6.52 6.07 0.12
N ASP A 58 6.09 5.69 1.32
CA ASP A 58 5.28 4.49 1.53
C ASP A 58 3.92 4.62 0.86
N VAL A 59 3.25 5.77 0.91
CA VAL A 59 2.02 6.00 0.12
C VAL A 59 2.27 5.85 -1.39
N ILE A 60 3.39 6.36 -1.91
CA ILE A 60 3.75 6.21 -3.34
C ILE A 60 3.98 4.74 -3.69
N VAL A 61 4.71 4.02 -2.85
CA VAL A 61 5.01 2.60 -3.04
C VAL A 61 3.74 1.74 -2.93
N ASN A 62 2.85 2.07 -2.00
CA ASN A 62 1.51 1.48 -1.86
C ASN A 62 0.72 1.66 -3.17
N CYS A 63 0.73 2.86 -3.76
CA CYS A 63 0.05 3.14 -5.03
C CYS A 63 0.60 2.29 -6.18
N ALA A 64 1.93 2.19 -6.28
CA ALA A 64 2.59 1.39 -7.31
C ALA A 64 2.25 -0.09 -7.18
N GLY A 65 2.32 -0.64 -5.96
CA GLY A 65 1.94 -2.02 -5.67
C GLY A 65 0.48 -2.28 -6.06
N PHE A 66 -0.45 -1.44 -5.56
CA PHE A 66 -1.88 -1.61 -5.82
C PHE A 66 -2.23 -1.51 -7.31
N ALA A 67 -1.65 -0.54 -8.04
CA ALA A 67 -1.87 -0.39 -9.47
C ALA A 67 -1.44 -1.63 -10.25
N ILE A 68 -0.24 -2.16 -9.97
CA ILE A 68 0.27 -3.38 -10.61
C ILE A 68 -0.60 -4.58 -10.26
N GLY A 69 -0.96 -4.74 -8.98
CA GLY A 69 -1.86 -5.78 -8.52
C GLY A 69 -3.18 -5.77 -9.29
N ARG A 70 -3.79 -4.59 -9.43
CA ARG A 70 -5.06 -4.39 -10.16
C ARG A 70 -4.94 -4.72 -11.66
N GLN A 71 -3.82 -4.38 -12.31
CA GLN A 71 -3.58 -4.76 -13.71
C GLN A 71 -3.48 -6.29 -13.89
N MET A 72 -3.01 -6.98 -12.86
CA MET A 72 -2.92 -8.44 -12.85
C MET A 72 -4.20 -9.11 -12.32
N HIS A 73 -5.18 -8.36 -11.83
CA HIS A 73 -6.42 -8.91 -11.32
C HIS A 73 -7.13 -9.68 -12.45
N PRO A 74 -7.53 -10.94 -12.25
CA PRO A 74 -8.26 -11.68 -13.27
C PRO A 74 -9.50 -10.87 -13.66
N ASN A 75 -9.65 -10.57 -14.95
CA ASN A 75 -10.96 -10.16 -15.43
C ASN A 75 -11.89 -11.36 -15.22
N GLU A 76 -13.03 -11.17 -14.57
CA GLU A 76 -14.11 -12.15 -14.68
C GLU A 76 -14.41 -12.26 -16.17
N GLU A 77 -13.95 -13.34 -16.81
CA GLU A 77 -14.45 -13.72 -18.12
C GLU A 77 -15.95 -13.95 -17.94
N VAL A 78 -16.75 -12.98 -18.40
CA VAL A 78 -18.19 -13.19 -18.59
C VAL A 78 -18.30 -14.28 -19.65
N ILE A 79 -18.56 -15.51 -19.22
CA ILE A 79 -19.02 -16.56 -20.11
C ILE A 79 -20.46 -16.16 -20.48
N GLU A 80 -20.61 -15.51 -21.63
CA GLU A 80 -21.92 -15.25 -22.27
C GLU A 80 -22.61 -16.56 -22.68
#